data_AF-B3NSW3-F1
#
_entry.id   AF-B3NSW3-F1
#
_cell.length_a   1.000
_cell.length_b   1.000
_cell.length_c   1.000
_cell.angle_alpha   90.00
_cell.angle_beta   90.00
_cell.angle_gamma   90.00
#
_symmetry.space_group_name_H-M   'P 1'
#
loop_
_entity.id
_entity.type
_entity.pdbx_description
1 polymer ?
#
loop_
_entity_poly.entity_id
_entity_poly.type
_entity_poly.pdbx_seq_one_letter_code
_entity_poly.pdbx_strand_id
1 'polypeptide(L)'
;METLRPSPVQWPERFPGMDEFLTMSDTPIYTRSTDYANNLTMEDMAKINELAQLSPKQLIENIKSMHDEIYQLGLREAKEMTRGKLLGIFDRDRVPKRQP
;
A
#
# COMPACT_ATOMS: atom_id res chain seq x y z
N MET A 1 17.42 20.22 -6.98
CA MET A 1 16.08 19.65 -6.78
C MET A 1 16.22 18.58 -5.71
N GLU A 2 15.54 18.70 -4.56
CA GLU A 2 15.50 17.64 -3.56
C GLU A 2 14.74 16.45 -4.15
N THR A 3 15.38 15.30 -4.30
CA THR A 3 14.73 14.08 -4.77
C THR A 3 13.97 13.45 -3.60
N LEU A 4 12.65 13.28 -3.74
CA LEU A 4 11.83 12.55 -2.77
C LEU A 4 12.40 11.12 -2.58
N ARG A 5 12.48 10.65 -1.33
CA ARG A 5 13.05 9.32 -1.01
C ARG A 5 12.19 8.21 -1.66
N PRO A 6 12.73 7.19 -2.32
CA PRO A 6 11.90 6.11 -2.85
C PRO A 6 11.14 5.38 -1.73
N SER A 7 9.91 4.92 -2.03
CA SER A 7 9.15 4.07 -1.12
C SER A 7 9.93 2.79 -0.79
N PRO A 8 9.90 2.27 0.45
CA PRO A 8 10.60 1.03 0.80
C PRO A 8 10.11 -0.14 -0.04
N VAL A 9 11.04 -0.95 -0.56
CA VAL A 9 10.69 -2.25 -1.16
C VAL A 9 10.18 -3.16 -0.06
N GLN A 10 8.91 -3.55 -0.12
CA GLN A 10 8.28 -4.38 0.91
C GLN A 10 8.98 -5.76 1.02
N TRP A 11 9.30 -6.41 -0.12
CA TRP A 11 10.02 -7.70 -0.15
C TRP A 11 11.22 -7.69 -1.10
N PRO A 12 12.43 -7.46 -0.58
CA PRO A 12 13.64 -7.57 -1.39
C PRO A 12 14.00 -9.02 -1.76
N GLU A 13 13.51 -10.02 -1.01
CA GLU A 13 13.81 -11.45 -1.23
C GLU A 13 12.56 -12.26 -1.57
N ARG A 14 12.67 -13.18 -2.53
CA ARG A 14 11.63 -14.16 -2.88
C ARG A 14 11.56 -15.30 -1.86
N PHE A 15 10.36 -15.75 -1.49
CA PHE A 15 10.15 -16.89 -0.59
C PHE A 15 8.98 -17.79 -1.04
N PRO A 16 8.97 -19.08 -0.67
CA PRO A 16 7.90 -20.01 -1.07
C PRO A 16 6.51 -19.51 -0.65
N GLY A 17 5.52 -19.62 -1.54
CA GLY A 17 4.15 -19.15 -1.29
C GLY A 17 3.92 -17.64 -1.47
N MET A 18 4.97 -16.85 -1.72
CA MET A 18 4.86 -15.40 -1.93
C MET A 18 4.04 -15.04 -3.17
N ASP A 19 4.38 -15.60 -4.33
CA ASP A 19 3.71 -15.23 -5.59
C ASP A 19 2.22 -15.61 -5.57
N GLU A 20 1.89 -16.76 -4.99
CA GLU A 20 0.51 -17.18 -4.78
C GLU A 20 -0.24 -16.21 -3.85
N PHE A 21 0.38 -15.80 -2.73
CA PHE A 21 -0.18 -14.79 -1.84
C PHE A 21 -0.44 -13.45 -2.56
N LEU A 22 0.50 -12.97 -3.38
CA LEU A 22 0.32 -11.74 -4.17
C LEU A 22 -0.86 -11.83 -5.11
N THR A 23 -0.98 -12.95 -5.83
CA THR A 23 -2.06 -13.17 -6.80
C THR A 23 -3.43 -13.39 -6.16
N MET A 24 -3.48 -13.85 -4.92
CA MET A 24 -4.73 -14.03 -4.17
C MET A 24 -5.20 -12.78 -3.46
N SER A 25 -4.26 -11.88 -3.14
CA SER A 25 -4.59 -10.62 -2.54
C SER A 25 -5.13 -9.69 -3.62
N ASP A 26 -6.43 -9.38 -3.59
CA ASP A 26 -7.02 -8.25 -4.32
C ASP A 26 -6.49 -6.94 -3.72
N THR A 27 -5.18 -6.76 -3.75
CA THR A 27 -4.54 -5.54 -3.27
C THR A 27 -4.67 -4.48 -4.35
N PRO A 28 -4.96 -3.23 -3.97
CA PRO A 28 -5.08 -2.11 -4.90
C PRO A 28 -3.88 -1.93 -5.85
N ILE A 29 -2.72 -2.51 -5.51
CA ILE A 29 -1.50 -2.55 -6.33
C ILE A 29 -1.72 -3.37 -7.62
N TYR A 30 -2.46 -4.48 -7.56
CA TYR A 30 -2.71 -5.38 -8.69
C TYR A 30 -4.12 -5.25 -9.25
N THR A 31 -5.09 -4.83 -8.44
CA THR A 31 -6.47 -4.52 -8.86
C THR A 31 -6.68 -3.02 -8.93
N ARG A 32 -5.99 -2.35 -9.84
CA ARG A 32 -6.22 -0.91 -10.09
C ARG A 32 -7.63 -0.73 -10.66
N SER A 33 -8.59 -0.39 -9.81
CA SER A 33 -9.90 0.09 -10.26
C SER A 33 -9.68 1.39 -11.01
N THR A 34 -10.06 1.43 -12.29
CA THR A 34 -9.82 2.56 -13.20
C THR A 34 -10.91 3.62 -13.13
N ASP A 35 -11.93 3.47 -12.28
CA ASP A 35 -13.17 4.25 -12.37
C ASP A 35 -13.17 5.50 -11.48
N TYR A 36 -12.02 6.17 -11.32
CA TYR A 36 -11.92 7.41 -10.55
C TYR A 36 -12.76 8.55 -11.12
N ALA A 37 -12.99 8.57 -12.44
CA ALA A 37 -13.77 9.63 -13.09
C ALA A 37 -15.29 9.43 -12.97
N ASN A 38 -15.76 8.20 -12.75
CA ASN A 38 -17.20 7.88 -12.79
C ASN A 38 -17.85 7.80 -11.40
N ASN A 39 -17.06 7.78 -10.31
CA ASN A 39 -17.55 7.56 -8.95
C ASN A 39 -16.93 8.50 -7.91
N LEU A 40 -16.69 9.78 -8.25
CA LEU A 40 -16.27 10.76 -7.24
C LEU A 40 -17.41 10.98 -6.25
N THR A 41 -17.17 10.61 -4.99
CA THR A 41 -18.12 10.89 -3.92
C THR A 41 -18.09 12.38 -3.58
N MET A 42 -19.10 12.84 -2.83
CA MET A 42 -19.12 14.22 -2.33
C MET A 42 -17.91 14.50 -1.43
N GLU A 43 -17.41 13.48 -0.71
CA GLU A 43 -16.20 13.59 0.11
C GLU A 43 -14.95 13.78 -0.75
N ASP A 44 -14.83 13.05 -1.86
CA ASP A 44 -13.69 13.19 -2.77
C ASP A 44 -13.66 14.59 -3.40
N MET A 45 -14.83 15.11 -3.80
CA MET A 45 -14.96 16.47 -4.32
C MET A 45 -14.60 17.52 -3.27
N ALA A 46 -14.95 17.31 -1.99
CA ALA A 46 -14.56 18.21 -0.91
C ALA A 46 -13.04 18.24 -0.72
N LYS A 47 -12.37 17.07 -0.74
CA LYS A 47 -10.91 16.96 -0.66
C LYS A 47 -10.20 17.63 -1.83
N ILE A 48 -10.72 17.46 -3.06
CA ILE A 48 -10.18 18.13 -4.25
C ILE A 48 -10.27 19.66 -4.08
N ASN A 49 -11.41 20.17 -3.62
CA ASN A 49 -11.59 21.60 -3.39
C ASN A 49 -10.70 22.14 -2.27
N GLU A 50 -10.44 21.36 -1.22
CA GLU A 50 -9.48 21.71 -0.16
C GLU A 50 -8.06 21.84 -0.72
N LEU A 51 -7.62 20.85 -1.51
CA LEU A 51 -6.31 20.89 -2.16
C LEU A 51 -6.16 22.06 -3.14
N ALA A 52 -7.22 22.40 -3.87
CA ALA A 52 -7.24 23.51 -4.82
C ALA A 52 -7.11 24.89 -4.15
N GLN A 53 -7.45 25.01 -2.87
CA GLN A 53 -7.32 26.26 -2.10
C GLN A 53 -5.92 26.47 -1.52
N LEU A 54 -5.06 25.45 -1.55
CA LEU A 54 -3.69 25.57 -1.03
C LEU A 54 -2.83 26.46 -1.91
N SER A 55 -2.00 27.30 -1.29
CA SER A 55 -0.93 27.98 -2.03
C SER A 55 0.09 26.96 -2.55
N PRO A 56 0.88 27.29 -3.60
CA PRO A 56 1.89 26.37 -4.13
C PRO A 56 2.88 25.85 -3.07
N LYS A 57 3.24 26.67 -2.07
CA LYS A 57 4.11 26.26 -0.97
C LYS A 57 3.44 25.21 -0.07
N GLN A 58 2.19 25.46 0.33
CA GLN A 58 1.42 24.55 1.17
C GLN A 58 1.14 23.22 0.45
N LEU A 59 0.89 23.26 -0.86
CA LEU A 59 0.71 22.05 -1.65
C LEU A 59 1.98 21.20 -1.67
N ILE A 60 3.17 21.82 -1.81
CA ILE A 60 4.45 21.12 -1.73
C ILE A 60 4.67 20.50 -0.35
N GLU A 61 4.36 21.23 0.72
CA GLU A 61 4.44 20.71 2.09
C GLU A 61 3.50 19.52 2.32
N ASN A 62 2.27 19.59 1.80
CA ASN A 62 1.31 18.49 1.86
C ASN A 62 1.82 17.24 1.13
N ILE A 63 2.38 17.42 -0.08
CA ILE A 63 3.01 16.33 -0.85
C ILE A 63 4.17 15.70 -0.06
N LYS A 64 5.01 16.52 0.57
CA LYS A 64 6.12 16.02 1.41
C LYS A 64 5.61 15.23 2.61
N SER A 65 4.58 15.72 3.31
CA SER A 65 3.95 15.00 4.43
C SER A 65 3.38 13.66 3.99
N MET A 66 2.64 13.63 2.88
CA MET A 66 2.07 12.39 2.33
C MET A 66 3.17 11.39 1.97
N HIS A 67 4.29 11.89 1.43
CA HIS A 67 5.43 11.07 1.10
C HIS A 67 6.08 10.43 2.33
N ASP A 68 6.19 11.17 3.44
CA ASP A 68 6.66 10.65 4.71
C ASP A 68 5.69 9.62 5.31
N GLU A 69 4.39 9.86 5.22
CA GLU A 69 3.35 8.92 5.67
C GLU A 69 3.41 7.59 4.89
N ILE A 70 3.53 7.65 3.57
CA ILE A 70 3.69 6.48 2.69
C ILE A 70 4.94 5.70 3.10
N TYR A 71 6.05 6.38 3.38
CA TYR A 71 7.27 5.73 3.83
C TYR A 71 7.08 4.99 5.17
N GLN A 72 6.44 5.64 6.16
CA GLN A 72 6.14 5.01 7.45
C GLN A 72 5.17 3.84 7.32
N LEU A 73 4.19 3.94 6.44
CA LEU A 73 3.28 2.83 6.12
C LEU A 73 4.06 1.64 5.56
N GLY A 74 4.92 1.86 4.55
CA GLY A 74 5.76 0.81 3.97
C GLY A 74 6.67 0.11 4.99
N LEU A 75 7.22 0.87 5.96
CA LEU A 75 8.00 0.28 7.06
C LEU A 75 7.15 -0.62 7.98
N ARG A 76 5.89 -0.24 8.25
CA ARG A 76 4.98 -1.07 9.05
C ARG A 76 4.57 -2.33 8.31
N GLU A 77 4.24 -2.20 7.03
CA GLU A 77 3.89 -3.33 6.18
C GLU A 77 5.04 -4.34 6.09
N ALA A 78 6.28 -3.88 5.86
CA ALA A 78 7.45 -4.77 5.83
C ALA A 78 7.65 -5.55 7.14
N LYS A 79 7.38 -4.93 8.30
CA LYS A 79 7.43 -5.61 9.60
C LYS A 79 6.35 -6.69 9.71
N GLU A 80 5.12 -6.39 9.35
CA GLU A 80 4.02 -7.35 9.41
C GLU A 80 4.21 -8.50 8.42
N MET A 81 4.75 -8.25 7.22
CA MET A 81 5.06 -9.32 6.28
C MET A 81 6.19 -10.23 6.79
N THR A 82 7.22 -9.66 7.42
CA THR A 82 8.27 -10.45 8.08
C THR A 82 7.69 -11.33 9.19
N ARG A 83 6.78 -10.78 10.00
CA ARG A 83 6.05 -11.54 11.03
C ARG A 83 5.22 -12.67 10.41
N GLY A 84 4.49 -12.41 9.33
CA GLY A 84 3.75 -13.43 8.59
C GLY A 84 4.65 -14.56 8.09
N LYS A 85 5.84 -14.23 7.57
CA LYS A 85 6.83 -15.23 7.11
C LYS A 85 7.28 -16.13 8.25
N LEU A 86 7.61 -15.56 9.41
CA LEU A 86 8.03 -16.31 10.60
C LEU A 86 6.90 -17.19 11.17
N LEU A 87 5.66 -16.71 11.10
CA LEU A 87 4.48 -17.46 11.51
C LEU A 87 4.05 -18.53 10.49
N GLY A 88 4.69 -18.57 9.31
CA GLY A 88 4.41 -19.57 8.28
C GLY A 88 3.02 -19.43 7.65
N ILE A 89 2.39 -18.26 7.70
CA ILE A 89 1.02 -18.07 7.15
C ILE A 89 0.96 -18.16 5.62
N PHE A 90 2.12 -18.08 4.96
CA PHE A 90 2.27 -18.25 3.52
C PHE A 90 2.57 -19.71 3.13
N ASP A 91 2.86 -20.59 4.10
CA ASP A 91 3.12 -22.01 3.88
C ASP A 91 1.80 -22.79 3.95
N ARG A 92 1.24 -23.08 2.77
CA ARG A 92 -0.05 -23.77 2.64
C ARG A 92 -0.01 -25.22 3.07
N ASP A 93 1.16 -25.86 3.05
CA ASP A 93 1.33 -27.25 3.45
C ASP A 93 1.25 -27.44 4.97
N ARG A 94 1.40 -26.34 5.74
CA ARG A 94 1.26 -26.34 7.21
C ARG A 94 -0.16 -26.15 7.71
N VAL A 95 -1.11 -25.77 6.87
CA VAL A 95 -2.51 -25.63 7.30
C VAL A 95 -3.10 -27.03 7.40
N PRO A 96 -3.42 -27.55 8.61
CA PRO A 96 -4.05 -28.86 8.71
C PRO A 96 -5.38 -28.79 7.97
N LYS A 97 -5.57 -29.69 6.99
CA LYS A 97 -6.85 -29.88 6.32
C LYS A 97 -7.89 -30.08 7.40
N ARG A 98 -8.77 -29.08 7.61
CA ARG A 98 -9.94 -29.24 8.47
C ARG A 98 -10.75 -30.38 7.85
N GLN A 99 -10.69 -31.55 8.48
CA GLN A 99 -11.52 -32.69 8.09
C GLN A 99 -12.99 -32.31 8.32
N PRO A 100 -13.89 -32.76 7.43
CA PRO A 100 -15.31 -32.40 7.45
C PRO A 100 -16.03 -32.83 8.73
#